data_AF-A0A944MJW6-F1
#
_entry.id   AF-A0A944MJW6-F1
#
_cell.length_a   1.000
_cell.length_b   1.000
_cell.length_c   1.000
_cell.angle_alpha   90.00
_cell.angle_beta   90.00
_cell.angle_gamma   90.00
#
_symmetry.space_group_name_H-M   'P 1'
#
loop_
_entity.id
_entity.type
_entity.pdbx_description
1 polymer ?
#
loop_
_entity_poly.entity_id
_entity_poly.type
_entity_poly.pdbx_seq_one_letter_code
_entity_poly.pdbx_strand_id
1 'polypeptide(L)'
;MRKSLQTFGLSLFIVLAFLVIGIGFLFGIDNPVPWIMIAVLVALPVIHKKMTSRQFVAWDNSLSVGIQAIDDEHQKLLTLINNLQTAVLYPTGESFERQALSELVDYTKYHFAREEKLMSDYGYPDYEAHKKQHEEMIVKVTRFLDSYEKDREATIDELTGFLKNWLVDHIAGTDQQYSQFLREKGVK
;
A
#
# COMPACT_ATOMS: atom_id res chain seq x y z
N MET A 1 1.49 10.36 18.61
CA MET A 1 2.77 10.49 19.40
C MET A 1 4.00 9.80 18.79
N ARG A 2 3.88 8.59 18.23
CA ARG A 2 5.03 7.80 17.73
C ARG A 2 5.76 8.43 16.53
N LYS A 3 5.02 9.09 15.63
CA LYS A 3 5.58 9.77 14.43
C LYS A 3 6.33 11.07 14.77
N SER A 4 5.89 11.85 15.77
CA SER A 4 6.63 13.06 16.20
C SER A 4 7.95 12.72 16.91
N LEU A 5 7.99 11.57 17.60
CA LEU A 5 9.22 11.07 18.22
C LEU A 5 10.24 10.59 17.17
N GLN A 6 9.78 10.05 16.04
CA GLN A 6 10.63 9.66 14.91
C GLN A 6 11.20 10.86 14.16
N THR A 7 10.39 11.89 13.89
CA THR A 7 10.88 13.13 13.25
C THR A 7 11.82 13.92 14.16
N PHE A 8 11.54 13.93 15.47
CA PHE A 8 12.44 14.51 16.47
C PHE A 8 13.77 13.74 16.54
N GLY A 9 13.72 12.40 16.57
CA GLY A 9 14.92 11.56 16.59
C GLY A 9 15.81 11.74 15.36
N LEU A 10 15.23 11.83 14.16
CA LEU A 10 15.96 12.09 12.92
C LEU A 10 16.60 13.49 12.92
N SER A 11 15.85 14.50 13.36
CA SER A 11 16.35 15.88 13.45
C SER A 11 17.51 15.99 14.45
N LEU A 12 17.39 15.33 15.60
CA LEU A 12 18.43 15.26 16.61
C LEU A 12 19.69 14.55 16.08
N PHE A 13 19.52 13.44 15.35
CA PHE A 13 20.62 12.72 14.71
C PHE A 13 21.37 13.60 13.70
N ILE A 14 20.65 14.34 12.85
CA ILE A 14 21.24 15.23 11.85
C ILE A 14 22.05 16.35 12.55
N VAL A 15 21.50 16.97 13.60
CA VAL A 15 22.20 18.00 14.37
C VAL A 15 23.47 17.45 15.02
N LEU A 16 23.39 16.27 15.64
CA LEU A 16 24.55 15.60 16.23
C LEU A 16 25.60 15.24 15.17
N ALA A 17 25.19 14.81 13.98
CA ALA A 17 26.09 14.50 12.89
C ALA A 17 26.89 15.73 12.43
N PHE A 18 26.25 16.89 12.30
CA PHE A 18 26.95 18.14 11.98
C PHE A 18 27.93 18.58 13.08
N LEU A 19 27.58 18.39 14.36
CA LEU A 19 28.49 18.66 15.47
C LEU A 19 29.72 17.75 15.43
N VAL A 20 29.54 16.45 15.17
CA VAL A 20 30.65 15.49 15.04
C VAL A 20 31.55 15.82 13.86
N ILE A 21 30.99 16.24 12.73
CA ILE A 21 31.76 16.70 11.55
C ILE A 21 32.60 17.93 11.92
N GLY A 22 31.98 18.93 12.55
CA GLY A 22 32.65 20.17 12.95
C GLY A 22 33.79 19.92 13.95
N ILE A 23 33.53 19.12 14.99
CA ILE A 23 34.54 18.74 15.99
C ILE A 23 35.66 17.93 15.34
N GLY A 24 35.36 16.97 14.47
CA GLY A 24 36.37 16.13 13.84
C GLY A 24 37.36 16.93 12.98
N PHE A 25 36.91 17.97 12.28
CA PHE A 25 37.79 18.85 11.51
C PHE A 25 38.68 19.75 12.38
N LEU A 26 38.34 20.00 13.66
CA LEU A 26 39.25 20.68 14.60
C LEU A 26 40.51 19.85 14.89
N PHE A 27 40.46 18.54 14.67
CA PHE A 27 41.59 17.62 14.81
C PHE A 27 42.34 17.38 13.49
N GLY A 28 42.11 18.19 12.46
CA GLY A 28 42.78 18.13 11.16
C GLY A 28 41.93 17.51 10.06
N ILE A 29 42.24 17.87 8.80
CA ILE A 29 41.47 17.43 7.62
C ILE A 29 41.68 15.94 7.29
N ASP A 30 42.80 15.37 7.73
CA ASP A 30 43.15 13.96 7.57
C ASP A 30 42.37 13.06 8.54
N ASN A 31 41.60 13.64 9.47
CA ASN A 31 40.72 12.88 10.34
C ASN A 31 39.61 12.20 9.50
N PRO A 32 39.46 10.87 9.56
CA PRO A 32 38.49 10.16 8.74
C PRO A 32 37.04 10.34 9.22
N VAL A 33 36.81 10.75 10.48
CA VAL A 33 35.48 10.81 11.09
C VAL A 33 34.53 11.79 10.36
N PRO A 34 34.90 13.05 10.06
CA PRO A 34 34.06 13.95 9.27
C PRO A 34 33.70 13.38 7.89
N TRP A 35 34.66 12.76 7.19
CA TRP A 35 34.45 12.20 5.86
C TRP A 35 33.49 11.01 5.88
N ILE A 36 33.59 10.13 6.88
CA ILE A 36 32.64 9.01 7.09
C ILE A 36 31.24 9.56 7.37
N MET A 37 31.11 10.56 8.24
CA MET A 37 29.82 11.14 8.58
C MET A 37 29.16 11.85 7.38
N ILE A 38 29.95 12.55 6.56
CA ILE A 38 29.48 13.13 5.30
C ILE A 38 28.99 12.03 4.36
N ALA A 39 29.75 10.95 4.18
CA ALA A 39 29.34 9.83 3.34
C ALA A 39 28.03 9.18 3.83
N VAL A 40 27.85 9.02 5.15
CA VAL A 40 26.60 8.54 5.74
C VAL A 40 25.45 9.49 5.46
N LEU A 41 25.60 10.80 5.71
CA LEU A 41 24.55 11.80 5.46
C LEU A 41 24.16 11.87 3.98
N VAL A 42 25.12 11.77 3.06
CA VAL A 42 24.87 11.73 1.61
C VAL A 42 24.17 10.42 1.18
N ALA A 43 24.48 9.31 1.85
CA ALA A 43 23.84 8.02 1.59
C ALA A 43 22.42 7.93 2.18
N LEU A 44 22.09 8.70 3.23
CA LEU A 44 20.79 8.63 3.91
C LEU A 44 19.58 8.79 2.97
N PRO A 45 19.50 9.80 2.07
CA PRO A 45 18.37 9.91 1.14
C PRO A 45 18.26 8.71 0.19
N VAL A 46 19.39 8.14 -0.24
CA VAL A 46 19.43 6.98 -1.15
C VAL A 46 18.99 5.71 -0.43
N ILE A 47 19.52 5.48 0.78
CA ILE A 47 19.16 4.35 1.64
C ILE A 47 17.70 4.44 2.05
N HIS A 48 17.24 5.63 2.46
CA HIS A 48 15.84 5.90 2.76
C HIS A 48 14.96 5.61 1.54
N LYS A 49 15.26 6.21 0.37
CA LYS A 49 14.54 5.96 -0.88
C LYS A 49 14.50 4.47 -1.25
N LYS A 50 15.60 3.73 -1.07
CA LYS A 50 15.67 2.30 -1.40
C LYS A 50 14.93 1.41 -0.39
N MET A 51 14.93 1.78 0.89
CA MET A 51 14.15 1.07 1.91
C MET A 51 12.66 1.34 1.77
N THR A 52 12.29 2.53 1.32
CA THR A 52 10.88 2.92 1.15
C THR A 52 10.33 2.71 -0.25
N SER A 53 11.18 2.44 -1.25
CA SER A 53 10.75 2.03 -2.59
C SER A 53 10.35 0.56 -2.67
N ARG A 54 10.40 -0.21 -1.58
CA ARG A 54 9.76 -1.52 -1.55
C ARG A 54 8.25 -1.29 -1.52
N GLN A 55 7.59 -1.60 -2.64
CA GLN A 55 6.14 -1.65 -2.70
C GLN A 55 5.60 -2.51 -1.56
N PHE A 56 4.53 -2.05 -0.93
CA PHE A 56 3.83 -2.79 0.12
C PHE A 56 3.29 -4.13 -0.40
N VAL A 57 2.93 -4.13 -1.68
CA VAL A 57 2.59 -5.29 -2.50
C VAL A 57 3.05 -5.05 -3.93
N ALA A 58 3.68 -6.04 -4.55
CA ALA A 58 4.10 -6.00 -5.95
C ALA A 58 3.19 -6.92 -6.78
N TRP A 59 3.02 -6.59 -8.06
CA TRP A 59 2.39 -7.52 -9.00
C TRP A 59 3.24 -8.78 -9.14
N ASP A 60 2.58 -9.93 -9.09
CA ASP A 60 3.16 -11.24 -9.35
C ASP A 60 2.26 -11.95 -10.37
N ASN A 61 2.84 -12.71 -11.30
CA ASN A 61 2.07 -13.38 -12.34
C ASN A 61 1.10 -14.44 -11.79
N SER A 62 1.28 -14.91 -10.55
CA SER A 62 0.31 -15.77 -9.86
C SER A 62 -1.01 -15.06 -9.52
N LEU A 63 -1.05 -13.73 -9.57
CA LEU A 63 -2.26 -12.94 -9.38
C LEU A 63 -3.05 -12.75 -10.69
N SER A 64 -2.48 -13.12 -11.83
CA SER A 64 -3.19 -13.03 -13.12
C SER A 64 -4.32 -14.05 -13.17
N VAL A 65 -5.51 -13.62 -13.57
CA VAL A 65 -6.63 -14.50 -13.93
C VAL A 65 -6.65 -14.80 -15.43
N GLY A 66 -5.65 -14.32 -16.19
CA GLY A 66 -5.52 -14.54 -17.63
C GLY A 66 -6.60 -13.83 -18.46
N ILE A 67 -7.22 -12.79 -17.90
CA ILE A 67 -8.17 -11.89 -18.56
C ILE A 67 -7.55 -10.51 -18.40
N GLN A 68 -7.00 -9.95 -19.48
CA GLN A 68 -6.19 -8.74 -19.46
C GLN A 68 -6.95 -7.57 -18.83
N ALA A 69 -8.23 -7.43 -19.16
CA ALA A 69 -9.07 -6.36 -18.64
C ALA A 69 -9.27 -6.43 -17.12
N ILE A 70 -9.16 -7.62 -16.50
CA ILE A 70 -9.25 -7.81 -15.05
C ILE A 70 -7.87 -7.68 -14.41
N ASP A 71 -6.83 -8.25 -15.04
CA ASP A 71 -5.45 -8.13 -14.57
C ASP A 71 -5.02 -6.65 -14.49
N ASP A 72 -5.44 -5.81 -15.46
CA ASP A 72 -5.20 -4.37 -15.44
C ASP A 72 -5.87 -3.68 -14.22
N GLU A 73 -7.06 -4.14 -13.83
CA GLU A 73 -7.78 -3.63 -12.65
C GLU A 73 -7.12 -4.09 -11.35
N HIS A 74 -6.69 -5.35 -11.28
CA HIS A 74 -5.93 -5.86 -10.14
C HIS A 74 -4.61 -5.09 -9.96
N GLN A 75 -3.84 -4.86 -11.03
CA GLN A 75 -2.64 -4.03 -10.99
C GLN A 75 -2.93 -2.61 -10.51
N LYS A 76 -4.06 -2.03 -10.93
CA LYS A 76 -4.49 -0.71 -10.47
C LYS A 76 -4.84 -0.73 -8.98
N LEU A 77 -5.53 -1.75 -8.48
CA LEU A 77 -5.82 -1.92 -7.05
C LEU A 77 -4.55 -2.04 -6.21
N LEU A 78 -3.57 -2.85 -6.66
CA LEU A 78 -2.27 -2.95 -6.00
C LEU A 78 -1.54 -1.58 -5.97
N THR A 79 -1.64 -0.82 -7.05
CA THR A 79 -1.10 0.55 -7.11
C THR A 79 -1.78 1.46 -6.08
N LEU A 80 -3.11 1.41 -5.97
CA LEU A 80 -3.86 2.22 -5.00
C LEU A 80 -3.56 1.83 -3.55
N ILE A 81 -3.38 0.54 -3.25
CA ILE A 81 -2.91 0.06 -1.94
C ILE A 81 -1.51 0.60 -1.62
N ASN A 82 -0.60 0.61 -2.59
CA ASN A 82 0.74 1.17 -2.40
C ASN A 82 0.69 2.69 -2.16
N ASN A 83 -0.22 3.40 -2.82
CA ASN A 83 -0.45 4.84 -2.60
C ASN A 83 -0.99 5.11 -1.19
N LEU A 84 -1.97 4.31 -0.73
CA LEU A 84 -2.48 4.39 0.64
C LEU A 84 -1.34 4.13 1.64
N GLN A 85 -0.58 3.04 1.48
CA GLN A 85 0.56 2.76 2.37
C GLN A 85 1.56 3.93 2.41
N THR A 86 1.82 4.58 1.27
CA THR A 86 2.68 5.75 1.20
C THR A 86 2.10 6.91 2.02
N ALA A 87 0.81 7.20 1.86
CA ALA A 87 0.12 8.23 2.65
C ALA A 87 0.13 7.95 4.16
N VAL A 88 0.08 6.67 4.54
CA VAL A 88 0.13 6.24 5.95
C VAL A 88 1.54 6.33 6.53
N LEU A 89 2.58 5.95 5.78
CA LEU A 89 3.96 5.94 6.27
C LEU A 89 4.57 7.34 6.35
N TYR A 90 4.20 8.23 5.43
CA TYR A 90 4.80 9.55 5.32
C TYR A 90 3.89 10.65 5.85
N PRO A 91 4.46 11.80 6.28
CA PRO A 91 3.68 12.97 6.67
C PRO A 91 3.12 13.68 5.43
N THR A 92 2.25 13.03 4.66
CA THR A 92 1.59 13.59 3.46
C THR A 92 0.41 14.50 3.80
N GLY A 93 -0.03 14.51 5.06
CA GLY A 93 -1.21 15.22 5.53
C GLY A 93 -2.47 14.36 5.50
N GLU A 94 -3.44 14.70 6.35
CA GLU A 94 -4.69 13.96 6.51
C GLU A 94 -5.54 13.93 5.23
N SER A 95 -5.61 15.06 4.51
CA SER A 95 -6.37 15.15 3.26
C SER A 95 -5.88 14.17 2.20
N PHE A 96 -4.56 14.01 2.07
CA PHE A 96 -3.96 13.09 1.11
C PHE A 96 -4.22 11.63 1.49
N GLU A 97 -4.15 11.28 2.78
CA GLU A 97 -4.48 9.94 3.24
C GLU A 97 -5.95 9.60 3.02
N ARG A 98 -6.86 10.54 3.35
CA ARG A 98 -8.31 10.39 3.09
C ARG A 98 -8.60 10.21 1.61
N GLN A 99 -7.95 10.98 0.76
CA GLN A 99 -8.09 10.86 -0.69
C GLN A 99 -7.62 9.48 -1.16
N ALA A 100 -6.42 9.05 -0.77
CA ALA A 100 -5.89 7.74 -1.15
C ALA A 100 -6.79 6.58 -0.69
N LEU A 101 -7.35 6.69 0.52
CA LEU A 101 -8.30 5.72 1.06
C LEU A 101 -9.61 5.71 0.26
N SER A 102 -10.19 6.87 -0.03
CA SER A 102 -11.41 6.98 -0.83
C SER A 102 -11.21 6.40 -2.23
N GLU A 103 -10.12 6.77 -2.91
CA GLU A 103 -9.79 6.27 -4.25
C GLU A 103 -9.69 4.74 -4.27
N LEU A 104 -9.07 4.13 -3.25
CA LEU A 104 -8.98 2.68 -3.14
C LEU A 104 -10.35 2.03 -2.90
N VAL A 105 -11.16 2.57 -1.99
CA VAL A 105 -12.48 2.01 -1.67
C VAL A 105 -13.42 2.13 -2.87
N ASP A 106 -13.44 3.27 -3.54
CA ASP A 106 -14.29 3.51 -4.70
C ASP A 106 -13.90 2.63 -5.88
N TYR A 107 -12.59 2.49 -6.14
CA TYR A 107 -12.11 1.61 -7.20
C TYR A 107 -12.36 0.12 -6.90
N THR A 108 -12.24 -0.31 -5.64
CA THR A 108 -12.61 -1.67 -5.20
C THR A 108 -14.09 -1.96 -5.50
N LYS A 109 -15.00 -1.05 -5.17
CA LYS A 109 -16.43 -1.22 -5.46
C LYS A 109 -16.71 -1.30 -6.96
N TYR A 110 -16.04 -0.45 -7.75
CA TYR A 110 -16.15 -0.47 -9.20
C TYR A 110 -15.68 -1.81 -9.79
N HIS A 111 -14.54 -2.31 -9.32
CA HIS A 111 -13.97 -3.58 -9.74
C HIS A 111 -14.91 -4.76 -9.41
N PHE A 112 -15.39 -4.86 -8.16
CA PHE A 112 -16.36 -5.89 -7.76
C PHE A 112 -17.61 -5.87 -8.62
N ALA A 113 -18.19 -4.69 -8.88
CA ALA A 113 -19.37 -4.57 -9.73
C ALA A 113 -19.12 -5.06 -11.16
N ARG A 114 -17.89 -4.90 -11.69
CA ARG A 114 -17.52 -5.40 -13.01
C ARG A 114 -17.34 -6.91 -13.04
N GLU A 115 -16.68 -7.49 -12.05
CA GLU A 115 -16.54 -8.94 -11.93
C GLU A 115 -17.90 -9.61 -11.73
N GLU A 116 -18.73 -9.06 -10.84
CA GLU A 116 -20.10 -9.52 -10.61
C GLU A 116 -20.93 -9.48 -11.90
N LYS A 117 -20.81 -8.40 -12.67
CA LYS A 117 -21.48 -8.30 -13.96
C LYS A 117 -20.97 -9.37 -14.94
N LEU A 118 -19.66 -9.57 -15.04
CA LEU A 118 -19.06 -10.60 -15.90
C LEU A 118 -19.51 -12.00 -15.49
N MET A 119 -19.42 -12.33 -14.21
CA MET A 119 -19.88 -13.62 -13.69
C MET A 119 -21.37 -13.84 -13.97
N SER A 120 -22.20 -12.82 -13.79
CA SER A 120 -23.64 -12.89 -14.06
C SER A 120 -23.94 -13.06 -15.56
N ASP A 121 -23.33 -12.25 -16.43
CA ASP A 121 -23.53 -12.27 -17.89
C ASP A 121 -23.18 -13.64 -18.49
N TYR A 122 -22.15 -14.30 -17.98
CA TYR A 122 -21.66 -15.59 -18.48
C TYR A 122 -22.22 -16.80 -17.70
N GLY A 123 -22.99 -16.58 -16.64
CA GLY A 123 -23.61 -17.64 -15.84
C GLY A 123 -22.62 -18.45 -15.01
N TYR A 124 -21.66 -17.79 -14.36
CA TYR A 124 -20.69 -18.45 -13.48
C TYR A 124 -21.40 -19.15 -12.31
N PRO A 125 -21.21 -20.47 -12.10
CA PRO A 125 -21.98 -21.25 -11.12
C PRO A 125 -21.87 -20.75 -9.68
N ASP A 126 -20.69 -20.27 -9.27
CA ASP A 126 -20.43 -19.82 -7.89
C ASP A 126 -20.58 -18.30 -7.70
N TYR A 127 -21.28 -17.62 -8.62
CA TYR A 127 -21.49 -16.17 -8.59
C TYR A 127 -22.03 -15.65 -7.25
N GLU A 128 -23.08 -16.27 -6.71
CA GLU A 128 -23.70 -15.83 -5.45
C GLU A 128 -22.74 -15.95 -4.26
N ALA A 129 -21.93 -17.02 -4.23
CA ALA A 129 -20.94 -17.23 -3.19
C ALA A 129 -19.80 -16.21 -3.30
N HIS A 130 -19.34 -15.91 -4.52
CA HIS A 130 -18.32 -14.90 -4.77
C HIS A 130 -18.82 -13.50 -4.37
N LYS A 131 -19.99 -13.10 -4.86
CA LYS A 131 -20.61 -11.80 -4.53
C LYS A 131 -20.79 -11.60 -3.03
N LYS A 132 -21.17 -12.64 -2.30
CA LYS A 132 -21.29 -12.58 -0.84
C LYS A 132 -19.96 -12.21 -0.16
N GLN A 133 -18.81 -12.68 -0.66
CA GLN A 133 -17.51 -12.29 -0.13
C GLN A 133 -17.23 -10.79 -0.36
N HIS A 134 -17.61 -10.25 -1.52
CA HIS A 134 -17.53 -8.82 -1.80
C HIS A 134 -18.40 -8.00 -0.84
N GLU A 135 -19.65 -8.41 -0.64
CA GLU A 135 -20.58 -7.73 0.26
C GLU A 135 -20.06 -7.72 1.71
N GLU A 136 -19.55 -8.86 2.20
CA GLU A 136 -18.97 -8.98 3.54
C GLU A 136 -17.71 -8.11 3.71
N MET A 137 -16.86 -8.06 2.68
CA MET A 137 -15.69 -7.18 2.64
C MET A 137 -16.09 -5.71 2.74
N ILE A 138 -17.05 -5.26 1.92
CA ILE A 138 -17.52 -3.86 1.92
C ILE A 138 -18.14 -3.48 3.26
N VAL A 139 -18.92 -4.37 3.89
CA VAL A 139 -19.47 -4.14 5.23
C VAL A 139 -18.34 -3.95 6.25
N LYS A 140 -17.29 -4.78 6.18
CA LYS A 140 -16.15 -4.68 7.09
C LYS A 140 -15.34 -3.40 6.87
N VAL A 141 -15.08 -3.02 5.62
CA VAL A 141 -14.45 -1.73 5.28
C VAL A 141 -15.27 -0.56 5.80
N THR A 142 -16.59 -0.59 5.66
CA THR A 142 -17.47 0.48 6.15
C THR A 142 -17.32 0.68 7.67
N ARG A 143 -17.24 -0.42 8.44
CA ARG A 143 -16.98 -0.34 9.90
C ARG A 143 -15.61 0.24 10.22
N PHE A 144 -14.59 -0.08 9.43
CA PHE A 144 -13.28 0.53 9.59
C PHE A 144 -13.30 2.03 9.27
N LEU A 145 -14.04 2.46 8.25
CA LEU A 145 -14.20 3.88 7.94
C LEU A 145 -14.87 4.62 9.09
N ASP A 146 -15.92 4.05 9.71
CA ASP A 146 -16.55 4.64 10.90
C ASP A 146 -15.58 4.76 12.09
N SER A 147 -14.71 3.78 12.29
CA SER A 147 -13.67 3.82 13.32
C SER A 147 -12.57 4.84 12.98
N TYR A 148 -12.21 4.94 11.70
CA TYR A 148 -11.21 5.88 11.19
C TYR A 148 -11.66 7.34 11.38
N GLU A 149 -12.95 7.64 11.20
CA GLU A 149 -13.49 8.98 11.49
C GLU A 149 -13.43 9.34 12.99
N LYS A 150 -13.47 8.34 13.88
CA LYS A 150 -13.43 8.56 15.33
C LYS A 150 -12.01 8.66 15.87
N ASP A 151 -11.14 7.75 15.45
CA ASP A 151 -9.73 7.69 15.82
C ASP A 151 -8.90 7.19 14.64
N ARG A 152 -8.48 8.15 13.81
CA ARG A 152 -7.62 7.93 12.66
C ARG A 152 -6.30 7.27 13.01
N GLU A 153 -5.59 7.76 14.05
CA GLU A 153 -4.27 7.25 14.40
C GLU A 153 -4.34 5.79 14.88
N ALA A 154 -5.39 5.43 15.60
CA ALA A 154 -5.59 4.06 16.08
C ALA A 154 -6.01 3.08 14.96
N THR A 155 -6.70 3.56 13.92
CA THR A 155 -7.38 2.68 12.95
C THR A 155 -6.59 2.46 11.66
N ILE A 156 -5.85 3.47 11.18
CA ILE A 156 -5.35 3.49 9.81
C ILE A 156 -4.40 2.34 9.45
N ASP A 157 -3.52 1.93 10.37
CA ASP A 157 -2.57 0.84 10.15
C ASP A 157 -3.30 -0.51 10.01
N GLU A 158 -4.32 -0.75 10.85
CA GLU A 158 -5.13 -1.98 10.81
C GLU A 158 -5.98 -2.04 9.54
N LEU A 159 -6.65 -0.94 9.18
CA LEU A 159 -7.43 -0.83 7.95
C LEU A 159 -6.57 -1.10 6.70
N THR A 160 -5.40 -0.45 6.62
CA THR A 160 -4.49 -0.60 5.47
C THR A 160 -3.99 -2.05 5.36
N GLY A 161 -3.65 -2.67 6.48
CA GLY A 161 -3.26 -4.08 6.53
C GLY A 161 -4.41 -5.02 6.11
N PHE A 162 -5.62 -4.76 6.58
CA PHE A 162 -6.81 -5.53 6.20
C PHE A 162 -7.09 -5.45 4.70
N LEU A 163 -7.14 -4.25 4.12
CA LEU A 163 -7.40 -4.05 2.69
C LEU A 163 -6.38 -4.78 1.83
N LYS A 164 -5.08 -4.68 2.18
CA LYS A 164 -4.02 -5.38 1.46
C LYS A 164 -4.17 -6.89 1.53
N ASN A 165 -4.28 -7.44 2.74
CA ASN A 165 -4.32 -8.90 2.91
C ASN A 165 -5.56 -9.49 2.25
N TRP A 166 -6.74 -8.89 2.50
CA TRP A 166 -7.99 -9.38 1.91
C TRP A 166 -7.91 -9.36 0.38
N LEU A 167 -7.42 -8.26 -0.23
CA LEU A 167 -7.36 -8.18 -1.68
C LEU A 167 -6.40 -9.22 -2.27
N VAL A 168 -5.20 -9.35 -1.72
CA VAL A 168 -4.21 -10.32 -2.25
C VAL A 168 -4.72 -11.75 -2.12
N ASP A 169 -5.30 -12.10 -0.97
CA ASP A 169 -5.82 -13.44 -0.71
C ASP A 169 -7.04 -13.74 -1.60
N HIS A 170 -7.90 -12.75 -1.85
CA HIS A 170 -9.08 -12.87 -2.72
C HIS A 170 -8.66 -13.06 -4.18
N ILE A 171 -7.73 -12.25 -4.70
CA ILE A 171 -7.22 -12.38 -6.07
C ILE A 171 -6.51 -13.71 -6.29
N ALA A 172 -5.67 -14.13 -5.34
CA ALA A 172 -4.91 -15.37 -5.44
C ALA A 172 -5.76 -16.63 -5.19
N GLY A 173 -6.97 -16.48 -4.65
CA GLY A 173 -7.82 -17.59 -4.20
C GLY A 173 -9.17 -17.64 -4.90
N THR A 174 -10.03 -16.65 -4.65
CA THR A 174 -11.42 -16.61 -5.14
C THR A 174 -11.50 -16.22 -6.61
N ASP A 175 -10.75 -15.20 -7.05
CA ASP A 175 -10.79 -14.72 -8.44
C ASP A 175 -10.22 -15.76 -9.42
N GLN A 176 -9.25 -16.55 -8.97
CA GLN A 176 -8.72 -17.68 -9.74
C GLN A 176 -9.79 -18.72 -10.11
N GLN A 177 -10.90 -18.80 -9.37
CA GLN A 177 -11.93 -19.82 -9.59
C GLN A 177 -12.80 -19.52 -10.81
N TYR A 178 -13.11 -18.25 -11.09
CA TYR A 178 -13.86 -17.89 -12.31
C TYR A 178 -12.98 -17.91 -13.56
N SER A 179 -11.66 -17.88 -13.38
CA SER A 179 -10.66 -17.63 -14.42
C SER A 179 -10.79 -18.58 -15.62
N GLN A 180 -10.76 -19.89 -15.39
CA GLN A 180 -10.90 -20.88 -16.46
C GLN A 180 -12.27 -20.78 -17.14
N PHE A 181 -13.34 -20.67 -16.35
CA PHE A 181 -14.71 -20.61 -16.84
C PHE A 181 -14.93 -19.43 -17.81
N LEU A 182 -14.50 -18.22 -17.43
CA LEU A 182 -14.69 -17.03 -18.25
C LEU A 182 -13.82 -17.07 -19.52
N ARG A 183 -12.58 -17.57 -19.43
CA ARG A 183 -11.72 -17.72 -20.62
C ARG A 183 -12.28 -18.72 -21.63
N GLU A 184 -12.84 -19.85 -21.17
CA GLU A 184 -13.49 -20.83 -22.06
C GLU A 184 -14.72 -20.25 -22.77
N LYS A 185 -15.35 -19.22 -22.19
CA LYS A 185 -16.44 -18.44 -22.80
C LYS A 185 -15.95 -17.31 -23.72
N GLY A 186 -14.65 -17.15 -23.89
CA GLY A 186 -14.05 -16.17 -24.81
C GLY A 186 -13.84 -14.78 -24.22
N VAL A 187 -13.97 -14.61 -22.90
CA VAL A 187 -13.60 -13.36 -22.21
C VAL A 187 -12.08 -13.19 -22.29
N LYS A 188 -11.63 -11.96 -22.57
CA LYS A 188 -10.22 -11.61 -22.77
C LYS A 188 -9.85 -10.37 -21.99
#